data_AF-A0A915HMJ2-F1
#
_entry.id   AF-A0A915HMJ2-F1
#
_cell.length_a   1.000
_cell.length_b   1.000
_cell.length_c   1.000
_cell.angle_alpha   90.00
_cell.angle_beta   90.00
_cell.angle_gamma   90.00
#
_symmetry.space_group_name_H-M   'P 1'
#
loop_
_entity.id
_entity.type
_entity.pdbx_description
1 polymer ?
#
loop_
_entity_poly.entity_id
_entity_poly.type
_entity_poly.pdbx_seq_one_letter_code
_entity_poly.pdbx_strand_id
1 'polypeptide(L)'
;MTIQCIRNEFSVDVYETHARIAVEKGDKEEFNQCQNQLKMLYKELKNCPNKFEFTAYRLLFFVYTENSSDIISTLAGLNDEYFKDVCVKFATQIRLAWFLGDYSKLFRLYRRGPPRMCVYLMELFLDRERRRALKIMLKSYRPFLPVELATKELGFECKEDCLQYLLDLQIPLDDERCKVDCRQCASLNF
;
A
#
# COMPACT_ATOMS: atom_id res chain seq x y z
N MET A 1 -11.21 24.30 -9.23
CA MET A 1 -12.16 24.87 -10.20
C MET A 1 -13.40 23.99 -10.25
N THR A 2 -14.58 24.54 -9.95
CA THR A 2 -15.88 23.85 -10.11
C THR A 2 -16.35 24.06 -11.55
N ILE A 3 -15.87 23.20 -12.45
CA ILE A 3 -16.33 23.15 -13.84
C ILE A 3 -17.72 22.48 -13.83
N GLN A 4 -18.75 23.33 -13.88
CA GLN A 4 -20.15 23.09 -14.29
C GLN A 4 -20.90 21.91 -13.62
N CYS A 5 -22.11 22.17 -13.10
CA CYS A 5 -23.04 21.22 -12.48
C CYS A 5 -23.59 20.12 -13.44
N ILE A 6 -22.74 19.55 -14.29
CA ILE A 6 -23.07 18.45 -15.17
C ILE A 6 -22.49 17.19 -14.51
N ARG A 7 -23.35 16.40 -13.88
CA ARG A 7 -23.00 15.11 -13.30
C ARG A 7 -23.35 14.02 -14.31
N ASN A 8 -22.46 13.80 -15.27
CA ASN A 8 -22.60 12.81 -16.32
C ASN A 8 -21.33 11.95 -16.43
N GLU A 9 -21.35 10.97 -17.35
CA GLU A 9 -20.23 10.05 -17.60
C GLU A 9 -18.93 10.78 -17.95
N PHE A 10 -18.99 11.92 -18.66
CA PHE A 10 -17.82 12.74 -18.96
C PHE A 10 -17.14 13.30 -17.70
N SER A 11 -17.93 13.78 -16.73
CA SER A 11 -17.39 14.27 -15.45
C SER A 11 -16.69 13.15 -14.68
N VAL A 12 -17.22 11.92 -14.74
CA VAL A 12 -16.54 10.75 -14.17
C VAL A 12 -15.19 10.55 -14.85
N ASP A 13 -15.16 10.48 -16.18
CA ASP A 13 -13.91 10.25 -16.94
C ASP A 13 -12.84 11.31 -16.65
N VAL A 14 -13.23 12.58 -16.50
CA VAL A 14 -12.31 13.67 -16.14
C VAL A 14 -11.73 13.44 -14.74
N TYR A 15 -12.56 13.16 -13.73
CA TYR A 15 -12.07 12.91 -12.37
C TYR A 15 -11.23 11.63 -12.28
N GLU A 16 -11.60 10.59 -13.02
CA GLU A 16 -10.83 9.34 -13.05
C GLU A 16 -9.44 9.57 -13.66
N THR A 17 -9.39 10.26 -14.80
CA THR A 17 -8.12 10.60 -15.47
C THR A 17 -7.26 11.47 -14.57
N HIS A 18 -7.87 12.46 -13.92
CA HIS A 18 -7.15 13.35 -13.02
C HIS A 18 -6.61 12.62 -11.78
N ALA A 19 -7.41 11.73 -11.19
CA ALA A 19 -6.98 10.89 -10.08
C ALA A 19 -5.81 9.97 -10.46
N ARG A 20 -5.81 9.41 -11.67
CA ARG A 20 -4.68 8.60 -12.16
C ARG A 20 -3.39 9.43 -12.27
N ILE A 21 -3.47 10.63 -12.87
CA ILE A 21 -2.33 11.55 -12.98
C ILE A 21 -1.84 11.97 -11.59
N ALA A 22 -2.74 12.28 -10.66
CA ALA A 22 -2.38 12.66 -9.30
C ALA A 22 -1.62 11.53 -8.58
N VAL A 23 -2.06 10.27 -8.73
CA VAL A 23 -1.36 9.10 -8.19
C VAL A 23 0.04 8.95 -8.79
N GLU A 24 0.18 9.10 -10.11
CA GLU A 24 1.46 9.00 -10.81
C GLU A 24 2.44 10.10 -10.37
N LYS A 25 1.95 11.31 -10.12
CA LYS A 25 2.75 12.44 -9.64
C LYS A 25 2.98 12.44 -8.13
N GLY A 26 2.35 11.52 -7.39
CA GLY A 26 2.41 11.49 -5.93
C GLY A 26 1.63 12.60 -5.23
N ASP A 27 0.70 13.27 -5.91
CA ASP A 27 -0.18 14.28 -5.33
C ASP A 27 -1.36 13.64 -4.57
N LYS A 28 -1.11 13.38 -3.29
CA LYS A 28 -2.03 12.67 -2.38
C LYS A 28 -3.27 13.51 -2.09
N GLU A 29 -3.13 14.83 -2.05
CA GLU A 29 -4.23 15.73 -1.72
C GLU A 29 -5.21 15.81 -2.89
N GLU A 30 -4.68 16.02 -4.10
CA GLU A 30 -5.47 16.06 -5.33
C GLU A 30 -6.16 14.71 -5.59
N PHE A 31 -5.44 13.60 -5.38
CA PHE A 31 -6.03 12.27 -5.47
C PHE A 31 -7.20 12.09 -4.48
N ASN A 32 -7.03 12.48 -3.22
CA ASN A 32 -8.08 12.36 -2.20
C ASN A 32 -9.30 13.26 -2.52
N GLN A 33 -9.07 14.45 -3.07
CA GLN A 33 -10.15 15.31 -3.55
C GLN A 33 -10.92 14.65 -4.69
N CYS A 34 -10.24 14.10 -5.70
CA CYS A 34 -10.87 13.38 -6.80
C CYS A 34 -11.65 12.15 -6.30
N GLN A 35 -11.10 11.39 -5.35
CA GLN A 35 -11.77 10.25 -4.72
C GLN A 35 -13.09 10.61 -4.03
N ASN A 36 -13.16 11.77 -3.39
CA ASN A 36 -14.40 12.24 -2.75
C ASN A 36 -15.45 12.64 -3.78
N GLN A 37 -15.04 13.27 -4.90
CA GLN A 37 -15.95 13.58 -6.00
C GLN A 37 -16.45 12.32 -6.70
N LEU A 38 -15.55 11.38 -7.03
CA LEU A 38 -15.89 10.10 -7.63
C LEU A 38 -16.87 9.29 -6.76
N LYS A 39 -16.68 9.28 -5.43
CA LYS A 39 -17.62 8.62 -4.51
C LYS A 39 -19.04 9.19 -4.59
N MET A 40 -19.18 10.50 -4.78
CA MET A 40 -20.50 11.12 -4.96
C MET A 40 -21.08 10.77 -6.34
N LEU A 41 -20.29 10.88 -7.40
CA LEU A 41 -20.71 10.56 -8.77
C LEU A 41 -21.14 9.10 -8.94
N TYR A 42 -20.42 8.14 -8.36
CA TYR A 42 -20.77 6.72 -8.42
C TYR A 42 -22.05 6.34 -7.68
N LYS A 43 -22.53 7.18 -6.74
CA LYS A 43 -23.84 6.98 -6.10
C LYS A 43 -25.00 7.43 -6.98
N GLU A 44 -24.73 8.40 -7.85
CA GLU A 44 -25.75 9.04 -8.68
C GLU A 44 -25.86 8.39 -10.07
N LEU A 45 -24.75 7.84 -10.57
CA LEU A 45 -24.67 7.22 -11.90
C LEU A 45 -24.64 5.69 -11.81
N LYS A 46 -25.47 5.02 -12.61
CA LYS A 46 -25.57 3.55 -12.60
C LYS A 46 -24.46 2.86 -13.38
N ASN A 47 -23.91 3.50 -14.42
CA ASN A 47 -22.99 2.87 -15.37
C ASN A 47 -21.57 3.44 -15.24
N CYS A 48 -20.82 2.96 -14.24
CA CYS A 48 -19.44 3.38 -14.00
C CYS A 48 -18.53 2.13 -14.03
N PRO A 49 -17.88 1.80 -15.16
CA PRO A 49 -17.10 0.56 -15.28
C PRO A 49 -15.86 0.54 -14.38
N ASN A 50 -15.25 1.70 -14.13
CA ASN A 50 -14.03 1.80 -13.32
C ASN A 50 -14.30 1.99 -11.83
N LYS A 51 -15.57 1.95 -11.38
CA LYS A 51 -15.92 2.07 -9.96
C LYS A 51 -15.15 1.09 -9.08
N PHE A 52 -14.90 -0.12 -9.59
CA PHE A 52 -14.17 -1.18 -8.88
C PHE A 52 -12.70 -0.83 -8.67
N GLU A 53 -12.03 -0.30 -9.72
CA GLU A 53 -10.65 0.18 -9.66
C GLU A 53 -10.50 1.28 -8.61
N PHE A 54 -11.36 2.31 -8.67
CA PHE A 54 -11.27 3.44 -7.76
C PHE A 54 -11.65 3.08 -6.32
N THR A 55 -12.52 2.08 -6.12
CA THR A 55 -12.80 1.52 -4.79
C THR A 55 -11.58 0.80 -4.22
N ALA A 56 -10.86 0.03 -5.04
CA ALA A 56 -9.61 -0.61 -4.64
C ALA A 56 -8.54 0.42 -4.27
N TYR A 57 -8.39 1.47 -5.09
CA TYR A 57 -7.47 2.57 -4.82
C TYR A 57 -7.81 3.31 -3.52
N ARG A 58 -9.09 3.55 -3.27
CA ARG A 58 -9.56 4.16 -2.02
C ARG A 58 -9.20 3.31 -0.81
N LEU A 59 -9.37 1.99 -0.90
CA LEU A 59 -9.01 1.07 0.19
C LEU A 59 -7.50 1.10 0.49
N LEU A 60 -6.66 1.08 -0.54
CA LEU A 60 -5.20 1.20 -0.39
C LEU A 60 -4.81 2.56 0.19
N PHE A 61 -5.48 3.64 -0.21
CA PHE A 61 -5.24 4.97 0.34
C PHE A 61 -5.62 5.05 1.83
N PHE A 62 -6.68 4.38 2.26
CA PHE A 62 -7.01 4.31 3.68
C PHE A 62 -6.05 3.44 4.49
N VAL A 63 -5.42 2.43 3.88
CA VAL A 63 -4.29 1.72 4.50
C VAL A 63 -3.10 2.66 4.66
N TYR A 64 -2.84 3.53 3.67
CA TYR A 64 -1.83 4.57 3.79
C TYR A 64 -2.14 5.56 4.93
N THR A 65 -3.36 6.08 5.04
CA THR A 65 -3.72 7.04 6.10
C THR A 65 -4.03 6.39 7.46
N GLU A 66 -3.99 5.07 7.55
CA GLU A 66 -4.32 4.27 8.74
C GLU A 66 -5.74 4.51 9.28
N ASN A 67 -6.66 4.90 8.41
CA ASN A 67 -8.04 5.21 8.79
C ASN A 67 -8.90 3.94 8.83
N SER A 68 -8.86 3.26 9.97
CA SER A 68 -9.58 2.00 10.19
C SER A 68 -11.10 2.14 10.07
N SER A 69 -11.67 3.27 10.49
CA SER A 69 -13.11 3.56 10.40
C SER A 69 -13.59 3.59 8.96
N ASP A 70 -12.89 4.31 8.09
CA ASP A 70 -13.24 4.41 6.67
C ASP A 70 -12.99 3.10 5.91
N ILE A 71 -11.97 2.32 6.32
CA ILE A 71 -11.76 0.96 5.81
C ILE A 71 -12.98 0.09 6.11
N ILE A 72 -13.44 0.05 7.36
CA ILE A 72 -14.58 -0.76 7.77
C ILE A 72 -15.85 -0.32 7.03
N SER A 73 -16.10 0.99 6.94
CA SER A 73 -17.25 1.52 6.20
C SER A 73 -17.22 1.15 4.71
N THR A 74 -16.04 1.22 4.08
CA THR A 74 -15.89 0.85 2.67
C THR A 74 -16.12 -0.63 2.46
N LEU A 75 -15.57 -1.49 3.32
CA LEU A 75 -15.75 -2.94 3.27
C LEU A 75 -17.21 -3.35 3.47
N ALA A 76 -17.94 -2.68 4.37
CA ALA A 76 -19.37 -2.95 4.61
C ALA A 76 -20.25 -2.64 3.39
N GLY A 77 -19.79 -1.76 2.49
CA GLY A 77 -20.48 -1.44 1.24
C GLY A 77 -20.09 -2.31 0.04
N LEU A 78 -19.16 -3.28 0.22
CA LEU A 78 -18.75 -4.18 -0.86
C LEU A 78 -19.70 -5.37 -0.97
N ASN A 79 -20.18 -5.62 -2.19
CA ASN A 79 -20.99 -6.79 -2.53
C ASN A 79 -20.17 -7.83 -3.31
N ASP A 80 -20.72 -9.03 -3.52
CA ASP A 80 -20.06 -10.14 -4.25
C ASP A 80 -19.58 -9.77 -5.66
N GLU A 81 -20.23 -8.81 -6.31
CA GLU A 81 -19.80 -8.28 -7.62
C GLU A 81 -18.45 -7.58 -7.54
N TYR A 82 -18.18 -6.84 -6.47
CA TYR A 82 -16.90 -6.16 -6.28
C TYR A 82 -15.76 -7.17 -6.12
N PHE A 83 -16.03 -8.30 -5.45
CA PHE A 83 -15.04 -9.37 -5.30
C PHE A 83 -14.77 -10.13 -6.60
N LYS A 84 -15.52 -9.93 -7.69
CA LYS A 84 -15.15 -10.49 -9.00
C LYS A 84 -13.95 -9.76 -9.60
N ASP A 85 -13.83 -8.46 -9.34
CA ASP A 85 -12.77 -7.61 -9.87
C ASP A 85 -11.39 -7.92 -9.25
N VAL A 86 -10.35 -7.88 -10.09
CA VAL A 86 -8.98 -8.21 -9.71
C VAL A 86 -8.38 -7.15 -8.79
N CYS A 87 -8.66 -5.87 -9.02
CA CYS A 87 -8.14 -4.76 -8.21
C CYS A 87 -8.74 -4.80 -6.80
N VAL A 88 -10.04 -5.01 -6.68
CA VAL A 88 -10.71 -5.07 -5.36
C VAL A 88 -10.24 -6.29 -4.56
N LYS A 89 -10.13 -7.46 -5.20
CA LYS A 89 -9.55 -8.65 -4.56
C LYS A 89 -8.16 -8.38 -4.02
N PHE A 90 -7.32 -7.77 -4.85
CA PHE A 90 -5.94 -7.43 -4.47
C PHE A 90 -5.92 -6.46 -3.28
N ALA A 91 -6.63 -5.33 -3.35
CA ALA A 91 -6.68 -4.33 -2.29
C ALA A 91 -7.22 -4.91 -0.98
N THR A 92 -8.23 -5.78 -1.05
CA THR A 92 -8.76 -6.46 0.14
C THR A 92 -7.73 -7.40 0.77
N GLN A 93 -6.99 -8.17 -0.05
CA GLN A 93 -5.94 -9.06 0.44
C GLN A 93 -4.79 -8.28 1.10
N ILE A 94 -4.37 -7.15 0.51
CA ILE A 94 -3.37 -6.25 1.09
C ILE A 94 -3.87 -5.69 2.41
N ARG A 95 -5.09 -5.17 2.46
CA ARG A 95 -5.69 -4.64 3.69
C ARG A 95 -5.77 -5.70 4.78
N LEU A 96 -6.16 -6.94 4.45
CA LEU A 96 -6.21 -8.05 5.41
C LEU A 96 -4.82 -8.38 5.95
N ALA A 97 -3.81 -8.50 5.06
CA ALA A 97 -2.43 -8.75 5.45
C ALA A 97 -1.89 -7.64 6.37
N TRP A 98 -2.14 -6.38 6.02
CA TRP A 98 -1.76 -5.21 6.81
C TRP A 98 -2.38 -5.23 8.22
N PHE A 99 -3.70 -5.45 8.31
CA PHE A 99 -4.39 -5.49 9.61
C PHE A 99 -3.95 -6.65 10.52
N LEU A 100 -3.62 -7.80 9.94
CA LEU A 100 -3.11 -8.95 10.69
C LEU A 100 -1.62 -8.83 11.03
N GLY A 101 -0.92 -7.81 10.51
CA GLY A 101 0.54 -7.71 10.61
C GLY A 101 1.27 -8.82 9.84
N ASP A 102 0.64 -9.42 8.84
CA ASP A 102 1.25 -10.44 7.97
C ASP A 102 2.06 -9.76 6.85
N TYR A 103 3.24 -9.26 7.23
CA TYR A 103 4.15 -8.58 6.33
C TYR A 103 4.66 -9.49 5.21
N SER A 104 4.91 -10.77 5.50
CA SER A 104 5.34 -11.77 4.52
C SER A 104 4.34 -11.87 3.36
N LYS A 105 3.03 -11.90 3.66
CA LYS A 105 1.98 -11.90 2.65
C LYS A 105 1.86 -10.56 1.94
N LEU A 106 1.96 -9.44 2.66
CA LEU A 106 1.93 -8.10 2.07
C LEU A 106 3.03 -7.94 1.01
N PHE A 107 4.27 -8.24 1.35
CA PHE A 107 5.39 -8.11 0.42
C PHE A 107 5.36 -9.15 -0.69
N ARG A 108 4.85 -10.36 -0.44
CA ARG A 108 4.62 -11.36 -1.51
C ARG A 108 3.59 -10.87 -2.53
N LEU A 109 2.51 -10.25 -2.07
CA LEU A 109 1.50 -9.66 -2.95
C LEU A 109 2.07 -8.48 -3.74
N TYR A 110 2.92 -7.66 -3.12
CA TYR A 110 3.65 -6.61 -3.82
C TYR A 110 4.57 -7.17 -4.93
N ARG A 111 5.41 -8.18 -4.63
CA ARG A 111 6.29 -8.80 -5.63
C ARG A 111 5.55 -9.48 -6.79
N ARG A 112 4.34 -9.99 -6.54
CA ARG A 112 3.53 -10.65 -7.59
C ARG A 112 3.09 -9.66 -8.69
N GLY A 113 3.16 -8.36 -8.43
CA GLY A 113 2.72 -7.31 -9.35
C GLY A 113 1.31 -6.83 -9.00
N PRO A 114 1.18 -5.62 -8.41
CA PRO A 114 -0.11 -4.97 -8.21
C PRO A 114 -0.79 -4.68 -9.56
N PRO A 115 -2.11 -4.87 -9.68
CA PRO A 115 -2.83 -4.58 -10.91
C PRO A 115 -2.96 -3.06 -11.13
N ARG A 116 -2.82 -2.60 -12.38
CA ARG A 116 -2.98 -1.19 -12.77
C ARG A 116 -2.09 -0.26 -11.93
N MET A 117 -2.64 0.86 -11.43
CA MET A 117 -1.92 1.87 -10.67
C MET A 117 -1.89 1.59 -9.16
N CYS A 118 -2.29 0.39 -8.71
CA CYS A 118 -2.18 0.00 -7.31
C CYS A 118 -0.73 0.07 -6.79
N VAL A 119 0.27 -0.08 -7.67
CA VAL A 119 1.70 0.00 -7.33
C VAL A 119 2.03 1.32 -6.63
N TYR A 120 1.69 2.44 -7.27
CA TYR A 120 1.97 3.78 -6.76
C TYR A 120 1.33 4.04 -5.40
N LEU A 121 0.11 3.54 -5.18
CA LEU A 121 -0.57 3.67 -3.89
C LEU A 121 0.06 2.80 -2.80
N MET A 122 0.59 1.63 -3.15
CA MET A 122 1.32 0.80 -2.20
C MET A 122 2.66 1.44 -1.82
N GLU A 123 3.39 1.99 -2.78
CA GLU A 123 4.66 2.69 -2.53
C GLU A 123 4.54 3.79 -1.47
N LEU A 124 3.37 4.42 -1.35
CA LEU A 124 3.10 5.43 -0.31
C LEU A 124 3.29 4.92 1.12
N PHE A 125 3.03 3.64 1.40
CA PHE A 125 3.10 3.07 2.74
C PHE A 125 4.10 1.92 2.88
N LEU A 126 4.68 1.40 1.78
CA LEU A 126 5.58 0.25 1.84
C LEU A 126 6.81 0.49 2.71
N ASP A 127 7.40 1.68 2.67
CA ASP A 127 8.56 2.02 3.52
C ASP A 127 8.21 1.93 5.02
N ARG A 128 7.06 2.49 5.39
CA ARG A 128 6.53 2.40 6.77
C ARG A 128 6.35 0.94 7.20
N GLU A 129 5.74 0.12 6.36
CA GLU A 129 5.50 -1.28 6.68
C GLU A 129 6.80 -2.10 6.69
N ARG A 130 7.80 -1.77 5.86
CA ARG A 130 9.15 -2.38 5.92
C ARG A 130 9.83 -2.10 7.25
N ARG A 131 9.79 -0.85 7.74
CA ARG A 131 10.32 -0.48 9.05
C ARG A 131 9.64 -1.25 10.18
N ARG A 132 8.31 -1.37 10.13
CA ARG A 132 7.53 -2.14 11.12
C ARG A 132 7.89 -3.62 11.12
N ALA A 133 7.92 -4.24 9.94
CA ALA A 133 8.33 -5.62 9.77
C ALA A 133 9.74 -5.85 10.32
N LEU A 134 10.70 -4.99 9.96
CA LEU A 134 12.08 -5.06 10.41
C LEU A 134 12.20 -4.98 11.94
N LYS A 135 11.49 -4.04 12.58
CA LYS A 135 11.47 -3.96 14.07
C LYS A 135 10.98 -5.25 14.73
N ILE A 136 9.98 -5.90 14.14
CA ILE A 136 9.47 -7.18 14.63
C ILE A 136 10.52 -8.28 14.44
N MET A 137 11.11 -8.37 13.24
CA MET A 137 12.16 -9.34 12.94
C MET A 137 13.37 -9.20 13.87
N LEU A 138 13.85 -7.98 14.12
CA LEU A 138 14.97 -7.73 15.02
C LEU A 138 14.69 -8.16 16.46
N LYS A 139 13.44 -8.13 16.90
CA LYS A 139 13.04 -8.63 18.23
C LYS A 139 12.90 -10.16 18.27
N SER A 140 12.34 -10.75 17.21
CA SER A 140 12.02 -12.18 17.15
C SER A 140 13.23 -13.08 16.84
N TYR A 141 14.19 -12.60 16.02
CA TYR A 141 15.34 -13.39 15.57
C TYR A 141 16.63 -13.10 16.36
N ARG A 142 16.53 -12.76 17.64
CA ARG A 142 17.72 -12.58 18.49
C ARG A 142 18.47 -13.91 18.68
N PRO A 143 19.81 -13.93 18.66
CA PRO A 143 20.71 -12.77 18.61
C PRO A 143 21.06 -12.27 17.18
N PHE A 144 20.85 -13.07 16.13
CA PHE A 144 21.27 -12.72 14.77
C PHE A 144 20.16 -12.91 13.74
N LEU A 145 19.96 -11.91 12.89
CA LEU A 145 19.05 -11.99 11.75
C LEU A 145 19.85 -12.15 10.45
N PRO A 146 19.71 -13.26 9.71
CA PRO A 146 20.34 -13.41 8.40
C PRO A 146 19.80 -12.39 7.38
N VAL A 147 20.69 -11.74 6.63
CA VAL A 147 20.30 -10.74 5.62
C VAL A 147 19.48 -11.36 4.50
N GLU A 148 19.71 -12.63 4.15
CA GLU A 148 18.90 -13.35 3.16
C GLU A 148 17.44 -13.50 3.59
N LEU A 149 17.22 -13.78 4.88
CA LEU A 149 15.88 -13.85 5.45
C LEU A 149 15.23 -12.46 5.44
N ALA A 150 15.96 -11.42 5.84
CA ALA A 150 15.49 -10.03 5.78
C ALA A 150 15.11 -9.63 4.33
N THR A 151 15.94 -9.99 3.35
CA THR A 151 15.70 -9.72 1.93
C THR A 151 14.39 -10.38 1.46
N LYS A 152 14.17 -11.64 1.85
CA LYS A 152 12.96 -12.38 1.51
C LYS A 152 11.71 -11.85 2.22
N GLU A 153 11.81 -11.54 3.50
CA GLU A 153 10.65 -11.11 4.28
C GLU A 153 10.27 -9.64 4.01
N LEU A 154 11.23 -8.75 3.75
CA LEU A 154 10.99 -7.31 3.50
C LEU A 154 10.61 -6.98 2.04
N GLY A 155 10.56 -7.98 1.17
CA GLY A 155 10.10 -7.78 -0.20
C GLY A 155 11.17 -7.31 -1.20
N PHE A 156 12.46 -7.33 -0.86
CA PHE A 156 13.54 -6.89 -1.77
C PHE A 156 13.81 -7.92 -2.87
N GLU A 157 14.16 -7.42 -4.07
CA GLU A 157 14.50 -8.24 -5.23
C GLU A 157 15.91 -8.82 -5.12
N CYS A 158 16.86 -8.00 -4.68
CA CYS A 158 18.26 -8.38 -4.50
C CYS A 158 18.73 -8.14 -3.07
N LYS A 159 19.83 -8.83 -2.70
CA LYS A 159 20.43 -8.73 -1.36
C LYS A 159 21.07 -7.35 -1.18
N GLU A 160 21.57 -6.77 -2.26
CA GLU A 160 22.25 -5.49 -2.32
C GLU A 160 21.33 -4.34 -1.90
N ASP A 161 20.10 -4.29 -2.42
CA ASP A 161 19.10 -3.28 -2.04
C ASP A 161 18.71 -3.40 -0.57
N CYS A 162 18.55 -4.64 -0.08
CA CYS A 162 18.29 -4.87 1.34
C CYS A 162 19.47 -4.41 2.20
N LEU A 163 20.71 -4.63 1.76
CA LEU A 163 21.89 -4.17 2.48
C LEU A 163 21.98 -2.64 2.51
N GLN A 164 21.76 -1.96 1.37
CA GLN A 164 21.72 -0.50 1.33
C GLN A 164 20.65 0.04 2.27
N TYR A 165 19.45 -0.53 2.24
CA TYR A 165 18.37 -0.14 3.14
C TYR A 165 18.73 -0.32 4.63
N LEU A 166 19.38 -1.43 5.00
CA LEU A 166 19.84 -1.64 6.38
C LEU A 166 20.95 -0.66 6.78
N LEU A 167 21.85 -0.31 5.86
CA LEU A 167 22.91 0.67 6.07
C LEU A 167 22.36 2.09 6.23
N ASP A 168 21.36 2.48 5.42
CA ASP A 168 20.67 3.77 5.52
C ASP A 168 19.98 3.92 6.89
N LEU A 169 19.49 2.81 7.45
CA LEU A 169 18.90 2.75 8.79
C LEU A 169 19.94 2.60 9.92
N GLN A 170 21.24 2.60 9.59
CA GLN A 170 22.37 2.48 10.52
C GLN A 170 22.29 1.21 11.40
N ILE A 171 21.82 0.11 10.82
CA ILE A 171 21.66 -1.17 11.53
C ILE A 171 23.02 -1.90 11.59
N PRO A 172 23.45 -2.36 12.79
CA PRO A 172 24.73 -3.04 12.97
C PRO A 172 24.74 -4.40 12.24
N LEU A 173 25.63 -4.50 11.25
CA LEU A 173 25.90 -5.70 10.47
C LEU A 173 27.20 -6.35 10.95
N ASP A 174 27.28 -7.66 10.78
CA ASP A 174 28.50 -8.45 10.95
C ASP A 174 29.56 -8.07 9.89
N ASP A 175 30.84 -8.39 10.12
CA ASP A 175 31.96 -8.00 9.26
C ASP A 175 31.80 -8.52 7.82
N GLU A 176 31.18 -9.68 7.66
CA GLU A 176 30.85 -10.30 6.37
C GLU A 176 29.56 -9.75 5.71
N ARG A 177 28.82 -8.86 6.38
CA ARG A 177 27.51 -8.31 5.96
C ARG A 177 26.46 -9.39 5.64
N CYS A 178 26.59 -10.56 6.26
CA CYS A 178 25.66 -11.67 6.08
C CYS A 178 24.57 -11.73 7.17
N LYS A 179 24.82 -11.09 8.32
CA LYS A 179 23.94 -11.13 9.49
C LYS A 179 23.86 -9.76 10.15
N VAL A 180 22.71 -9.47 10.75
CA VAL A 180 22.48 -8.30 11.60
C VAL A 180 22.60 -8.72 13.06
N ASP A 181 23.34 -7.96 13.88
CA ASP A 181 23.40 -8.18 15.33
C ASP A 181 22.21 -7.51 16.02
N CYS A 182 21.17 -8.30 16.26
CA CYS A 182 19.91 -7.86 16.86
C CYS A 182 20.04 -7.40 18.33
N ARG A 183 21.18 -7.65 18.98
CA ARG A 183 21.42 -7.24 20.38
C ARG A 183 21.66 -5.74 20.49
N GLN A 184 22.39 -5.19 19.52
CA GLN A 184 22.70 -3.76 19.45
C GLN A 184 21.55 -2.93 18.86
N CYS A 185 20.54 -3.59 18.27
CA CYS A 185 19.40 -2.95 17.64
C CYS A 185 18.27 -2.55 18.61
N ALA A 186 18.38 -2.84 19.92
CA ALA A 186 17.30 -2.63 20.88
C ALA A 186 16.90 -1.15 21.07
N SER A 187 17.85 -0.24 20.85
CA SER A 187 17.74 1.21 21.06
C SER A 187 17.51 2.01 19.77
N LEU A 188 17.48 1.35 18.60
CA LEU A 188 17.33 2.04 17.31
C LEU A 188 15.88 2.51 17.10
N ASN A 189 15.72 3.83 16.98
CA ASN A 189 14.44 4.48 16.64
C ASN A 189 14.46 4.90 15.17
N PHE A 190 14.06 3.98 14.28
CA PHE A 190 13.86 4.27 12.85
C PHE A 190 12.47 3.93 12.34
#